data_AF-A0ABD5NYG3-F1
#
_entry.id   AF-A0ABD5NYG3-F1
#
_cell.length_a   1.000
_cell.length_b   1.000
_cell.length_c   1.000
_cell.angle_alpha   90.00
_cell.angle_beta   90.00
_cell.angle_gamma   90.00
#
_symmetry.space_group_name_H-M   'P 1'
#
loop_
_entity.id
_entity.type
_entity.pdbx_description
1 polymer ?
#
loop_
_entity_poly.entity_id
_entity_poly.type
_entity_poly.pdbx_seq_one_letter_code
_entity_poly.pdbx_strand_id
1 'polypeptide(L)'
;MSRSSSRRGQTEPLGALAAVFAVGVGLTIYAGFVADVSPGVSDRAVEETVLERAWTDAGADGIFDESTDDLSVPPGRLPDGYNVYLEVTTTADDGDCETVASFFVDAAGTPRASVTPPAETRSASRPIGVQLEDVPAGDVRGGRLRVEVWSR
;
A
#
# COMPACT_ATOMS: atom_id res chain seq x y z
N MET A 1 51.83 -44.00 14.17
CA MET A 1 51.34 -42.73 14.75
C MET A 1 50.25 -42.19 13.83
N SER A 2 49.12 -41.86 14.46
CA SER A 2 47.98 -41.04 14.01
C SER A 2 47.45 -41.22 12.57
N ARG A 3 46.40 -42.05 12.45
CA ARG A 3 45.49 -42.04 11.30
C ARG A 3 44.62 -40.79 11.40
N SER A 4 44.96 -39.76 10.65
CA SER A 4 44.12 -38.57 10.47
C SER A 4 42.99 -38.93 9.50
N SER A 5 41.83 -39.23 10.06
CA SER A 5 40.59 -39.39 9.32
C SER A 5 40.23 -38.07 8.66
N SER A 6 40.50 -37.94 7.36
CA SER A 6 39.97 -36.86 6.55
C SER A 6 38.46 -37.05 6.35
N ARG A 7 37.66 -36.74 7.38
CA ARG A 7 36.24 -36.39 7.26
C ARG A 7 36.18 -35.02 6.59
N ARG A 8 36.45 -34.98 5.29
CA ARG A 8 36.44 -33.76 4.50
C ARG A 8 35.87 -34.16 3.14
N GLY A 9 34.61 -33.81 2.89
CA GLY A 9 34.03 -34.03 1.56
C GLY A 9 32.52 -34.26 1.45
N GLN A 10 31.75 -34.29 2.52
CA GLN A 10 30.30 -34.20 2.41
C GLN A 10 29.80 -33.16 3.41
N THR A 11 29.48 -31.97 2.92
CA THR A 11 28.28 -31.31 3.44
C THR A 11 27.19 -32.36 3.29
N GLU A 12 26.84 -33.04 4.40
CA GLU A 12 25.77 -34.03 4.36
C GLU A 12 24.58 -33.35 3.67
N PRO A 13 23.98 -33.96 2.63
CA PRO A 13 22.82 -33.37 1.97
C PRO A 13 21.72 -32.97 2.98
N LEU A 14 21.72 -33.59 4.16
CA LEU A 14 20.95 -33.20 5.34
C LEU A 14 21.20 -31.77 5.82
N GLY A 15 22.44 -31.29 5.88
CA GLY A 15 22.75 -29.91 6.29
C GLY A 15 22.22 -28.88 5.30
N ALA A 16 22.33 -29.18 4.00
CA ALA A 16 21.75 -28.33 2.95
C ALA A 16 20.22 -28.32 3.02
N LEU A 17 19.59 -29.49 3.23
CA LEU A 17 18.15 -29.61 3.44
C LEU A 17 17.67 -28.86 4.68
N ALA A 18 18.41 -28.96 5.80
CA ALA A 18 18.09 -28.25 7.03
C ALA A 18 18.17 -26.73 6.83
N ALA A 19 19.17 -26.25 6.09
CA ALA A 19 19.30 -24.83 5.76
C ALA A 19 18.13 -24.33 4.89
N VAL A 20 17.77 -25.07 3.83
CA VAL A 20 16.64 -24.70 2.95
C VAL A 20 15.32 -24.74 3.73
N PHE A 21 15.13 -25.72 4.60
CA PHE A 21 13.96 -25.79 5.48
C PHE A 21 13.88 -24.58 6.42
N ALA A 22 14.99 -24.21 7.06
CA ALA A 22 15.04 -23.05 7.94
C ALA A 22 14.74 -21.74 7.18
N VAL A 23 15.27 -21.57 5.97
CA VAL A 23 14.96 -20.43 5.10
C VAL A 23 13.48 -20.42 4.70
N GLY A 24 12.91 -21.56 4.34
CA GLY A 24 11.50 -21.69 4.00
C GLY A 24 10.58 -21.32 5.16
N VAL A 25 10.87 -21.83 6.36
CA VAL A 25 10.14 -21.47 7.59
C VAL A 25 10.26 -19.98 7.89
N GLY A 26 11.48 -19.43 7.81
CA GLY A 26 11.71 -17.99 8.01
C GLY A 26 10.93 -17.12 7.03
N LEU A 27 10.90 -17.52 5.75
CA LEU A 27 10.14 -16.82 4.72
C LEU A 27 8.63 -16.91 4.95
N THR A 28 8.15 -18.05 5.45
CA THR A 28 6.71 -18.26 5.74
C THR A 28 6.27 -17.44 6.96
N ILE A 29 7.09 -17.39 8.01
CA ILE A 29 6.86 -16.53 9.18
C ILE A 29 6.93 -15.06 8.78
N TYR A 30 7.92 -14.68 7.97
CA TYR A 30 8.04 -13.32 7.46
C TYR A 30 6.84 -12.92 6.62
N ALA A 31 6.43 -13.76 5.66
CA ALA A 31 5.26 -13.49 4.83
C ALA A 31 3.97 -13.41 5.66
N GLY A 32 3.81 -14.28 6.67
CA GLY A 32 2.69 -14.23 7.60
C GLY A 32 2.68 -12.95 8.44
N PHE A 33 3.83 -12.54 8.98
CA PHE A 33 3.97 -11.28 9.69
C PHE A 33 3.67 -10.08 8.78
N VAL A 34 4.23 -10.07 7.55
CA VAL A 34 3.94 -9.04 6.55
C VAL A 34 2.46 -8.99 6.20
N ALA A 35 1.79 -10.14 6.07
CA ALA A 35 0.35 -10.21 5.82
C ALA A 35 -0.47 -9.73 7.02
N ASP A 36 0.01 -9.92 8.26
CA ASP A 36 -0.64 -9.47 9.49
C ASP A 36 -0.50 -7.96 9.69
N VAL A 37 0.67 -7.38 9.36
CA VAL A 37 0.87 -5.92 9.37
C VAL A 37 0.35 -5.22 8.12
N SER A 38 0.04 -5.97 7.06
CA SER A 38 -0.52 -5.49 5.80
C SER A 38 -1.72 -6.35 5.38
N PRO A 39 -2.85 -6.26 6.10
CA PRO A 39 -4.05 -7.00 5.77
C PRO A 39 -4.60 -6.54 4.41
N GLY A 40 -4.40 -7.35 3.35
CA GLY A 40 -4.96 -7.01 2.02
C GLY A 40 -4.56 -7.88 0.83
N VAL A 41 -3.59 -8.80 0.94
CA VAL A 41 -2.98 -9.44 -0.27
C VAL A 41 -3.76 -10.65 -0.83
N SER A 42 -5.06 -10.83 -0.56
CA SER A 42 -5.78 -12.00 -1.08
C SER A 42 -7.28 -11.79 -1.29
N ASP A 43 -7.66 -11.24 -2.47
CA ASP A 43 -8.60 -11.80 -3.46
C ASP A 43 -8.99 -10.67 -4.44
N ARG A 44 -8.46 -10.65 -5.68
CA ARG A 44 -8.74 -9.64 -6.74
C ARG A 44 -9.27 -8.29 -6.18
N ALA A 45 -8.40 -7.61 -5.43
CA ALA A 45 -8.73 -6.51 -4.56
C ALA A 45 -9.36 -5.34 -5.34
N VAL A 46 -10.64 -5.09 -5.10
CA VAL A 46 -11.38 -3.95 -5.67
C VAL A 46 -10.69 -2.64 -5.27
N GLU A 47 -10.22 -2.60 -4.02
CA GLU A 47 -9.37 -1.58 -3.43
C GLU A 47 -8.08 -1.33 -4.22
N GLU A 48 -7.41 -2.38 -4.69
CA GLU A 48 -6.18 -2.24 -5.48
C GLU A 48 -6.45 -1.79 -6.90
N THR A 49 -7.60 -2.18 -7.47
CA THR A 49 -8.05 -1.66 -8.78
C THR A 49 -8.40 -0.17 -8.68
N VAL A 50 -9.03 0.26 -7.60
CA VAL A 50 -9.33 1.69 -7.35
C VAL A 50 -8.05 2.46 -7.07
N LEU A 51 -7.12 1.90 -6.28
CA LEU A 51 -5.81 2.48 -6.02
C LEU A 51 -4.99 2.67 -7.29
N GLU A 52 -4.92 1.67 -8.17
CA GLU A 52 -4.20 1.77 -9.44
C GLU A 52 -4.83 2.83 -10.36
N ARG A 53 -6.16 2.94 -10.37
CA ARG A 53 -6.87 3.97 -11.13
C ARG A 53 -6.60 5.38 -10.58
N ALA A 54 -6.71 5.55 -9.26
CA ALA A 54 -6.42 6.82 -8.60
C ALA A 54 -4.94 7.22 -8.78
N TRP A 55 -4.03 6.25 -8.70
CA TRP A 55 -2.61 6.45 -8.99
C TRP A 55 -2.35 6.87 -10.44
N THR A 56 -3.07 6.28 -11.40
CA THR A 56 -2.96 6.66 -12.82
C THR A 56 -3.53 8.05 -13.09
N ASP A 57 -4.56 8.48 -12.35
CA ASP A 57 -5.14 9.83 -12.44
C ASP A 57 -4.26 10.89 -11.73
N ALA A 58 -3.51 10.50 -10.69
CA ALA A 58 -2.61 11.35 -9.90
C ALA A 58 -1.32 11.78 -10.67
N GLY A 59 -1.47 12.12 -11.94
CA GLY A 59 -0.40 12.63 -12.80
C GLY A 59 0.46 11.53 -13.44
N ALA A 60 0.79 11.72 -14.71
CA ALA A 60 1.62 10.79 -15.50
C ALA A 60 3.03 10.55 -14.92
N ASP A 61 3.45 11.38 -13.95
CA ASP A 61 4.77 11.37 -13.34
C ASP A 61 4.78 10.77 -11.92
N GLY A 62 3.63 10.35 -11.37
CA GLY A 62 3.52 9.75 -10.04
C GLY A 62 3.66 10.74 -8.88
N ILE A 63 3.35 12.01 -9.15
CA ILE A 63 3.38 13.13 -8.20
C ILE A 63 1.97 13.71 -8.14
N PHE A 64 1.40 13.77 -6.94
CA PHE A 64 0.15 14.48 -6.67
C PHE A 64 0.46 15.94 -6.34
N ASP A 65 0.01 16.87 -7.19
CA ASP A 65 0.16 18.32 -6.99
C ASP A 65 -1.14 18.90 -6.39
N GLU A 66 -1.09 19.33 -5.14
CA GLU A 66 -2.24 19.88 -4.41
C GLU A 66 -2.90 21.08 -5.12
N SER A 67 -2.14 21.86 -5.87
CA SER A 67 -2.63 23.07 -6.55
C SER A 67 -3.36 22.78 -7.87
N THR A 68 -3.09 21.63 -8.48
CA THR A 68 -3.50 21.32 -9.86
C THR A 68 -4.31 20.03 -9.98
N ASP A 69 -3.98 19.03 -9.17
CA ASP A 69 -4.64 17.73 -9.19
C ASP A 69 -5.86 17.72 -8.29
N ASP A 70 -6.94 17.12 -8.79
CA ASP A 70 -8.15 16.87 -8.03
C ASP A 70 -8.24 15.38 -7.71
N LEU A 71 -8.38 15.06 -6.42
CA LEU A 71 -8.57 13.67 -5.96
C LEU A 71 -9.95 13.11 -6.33
N SER A 72 -10.82 13.95 -6.90
CA SER A 72 -12.16 13.59 -7.35
C SER A 72 -12.13 12.62 -8.53
N VAL A 73 -12.48 11.36 -8.27
CA VAL A 73 -12.61 10.35 -9.32
C VAL A 73 -13.96 10.53 -10.05
N PRO A 74 -13.99 10.60 -11.40
CA PRO A 74 -15.24 10.77 -12.15
C PRO A 74 -16.28 9.68 -11.85
N PRO A 75 -17.58 10.03 -11.75
CA PRO A 75 -18.66 9.06 -11.56
C PRO A 75 -18.68 8.07 -12.74
N GLY A 76 -18.60 6.77 -12.43
CA GLY A 76 -18.51 5.67 -13.42
C GLY A 76 -17.14 4.99 -13.54
N ARG A 77 -16.08 5.54 -12.93
CA ARG A 77 -14.78 4.84 -12.78
C ARG A 77 -14.67 4.05 -11.48
N LEU A 78 -15.62 4.24 -10.57
CA LEU A 78 -15.67 3.57 -9.27
C LEU A 78 -16.51 2.28 -9.35
N PRO A 79 -16.26 1.28 -8.49
CA PRO A 79 -17.04 0.05 -8.45
C PRO A 79 -18.46 0.33 -7.93
N ASP A 80 -19.47 -0.08 -8.68
CA ASP A 80 -20.86 0.06 -8.24
C ASP A 80 -21.15 -0.73 -6.95
N GLY A 81 -21.93 -0.14 -6.04
CA GLY A 81 -22.35 -0.81 -4.80
C GLY A 81 -21.33 -0.78 -3.66
N TYR A 82 -20.20 -0.10 -3.84
CA TYR A 82 -19.17 0.08 -2.82
C TYR A 82 -19.03 1.53 -2.40
N ASN A 83 -18.85 1.73 -1.09
CA ASN A 83 -18.38 2.99 -0.56
C ASN A 83 -16.86 3.04 -0.74
N VAL A 84 -16.34 4.15 -1.25
CA VAL A 84 -14.92 4.35 -1.52
C VAL A 84 -14.45 5.64 -0.86
N TYR A 85 -13.43 5.53 -0.03
CA TYR A 85 -12.72 6.64 0.57
C TYR A 85 -11.28 6.66 0.06
N LEU A 86 -10.83 7.82 -0.39
CA LEU A 86 -9.49 8.09 -0.90
C LEU A 86 -8.86 9.15 -0.01
N GLU A 87 -7.61 8.94 0.35
CA GLU A 87 -6.85 9.88 1.17
C GLU A 87 -5.42 9.96 0.67
N VAL A 88 -4.91 11.18 0.53
CA VAL A 88 -3.50 11.47 0.31
C VAL A 88 -2.94 12.12 1.57
N THR A 89 -1.91 11.49 2.13
CA THR A 89 -1.16 12.04 3.26
C THR A 89 0.28 12.34 2.88
N THR A 90 0.87 13.31 3.54
CA THR A 90 2.29 13.65 3.44
C THR A 90 2.91 13.68 4.82
N THR A 91 4.23 13.55 4.91
CA THR A 91 4.96 13.75 6.16
C THR A 91 5.39 15.21 6.25
N ALA A 92 4.94 15.90 7.30
CA ALA A 92 5.35 17.25 7.63
C ALA A 92 6.79 17.29 8.15
N ASP A 93 7.38 18.49 8.23
CA ASP A 93 8.79 18.67 8.60
C ASP A 93 9.08 18.25 10.07
N ASP A 94 8.05 18.19 10.90
CA ASP A 94 8.09 17.69 12.28
C ASP A 94 8.01 16.16 12.39
N GLY A 95 7.76 15.47 11.28
CA GLY A 95 7.59 14.02 11.20
C GLY A 95 6.14 13.54 11.37
N ASP A 96 5.18 14.44 11.58
CA ASP A 96 3.78 14.10 11.67
C ASP A 96 3.18 13.83 10.27
N CYS A 97 2.15 12.98 10.21
CA CYS A 97 1.42 12.73 8.97
C CYS A 97 0.25 13.69 8.86
N GLU A 98 0.21 14.46 7.78
CA GLU A 98 -0.86 15.41 7.48
C GLU A 98 -1.67 14.93 6.27
N THR A 99 -2.99 15.08 6.33
CA THR A 99 -3.89 14.79 5.21
C THR A 99 -3.95 16.00 4.30
N VAL A 100 -3.49 15.83 3.06
CA VAL A 100 -3.44 16.88 2.03
C VAL A 100 -4.76 16.92 1.26
N ALA A 101 -5.26 15.74 0.88
CA ALA A 101 -6.51 15.62 0.17
C ALA A 101 -7.28 14.39 0.63
N SER A 102 -8.61 14.48 0.67
CA SER A 102 -9.47 13.32 0.88
C SER A 102 -10.72 13.43 0.04
N PHE A 103 -11.23 12.29 -0.40
CA PHE A 103 -12.40 12.20 -1.25
C PHE A 103 -13.24 10.98 -0.85
N PHE A 104 -14.55 11.17 -0.72
CA PHE A 104 -15.48 10.11 -0.36
C PHE A 104 -16.63 10.01 -1.36
N VAL A 105 -16.90 8.78 -1.81
CA VAL A 105 -18.05 8.44 -2.65
C VAL A 105 -18.83 7.30 -2.01
N ASP A 106 -20.14 7.49 -1.90
CA ASP A 106 -21.03 6.47 -1.39
C ASP A 106 -21.30 5.35 -2.42
N ALA A 107 -21.88 4.24 -1.97
CA ALA A 107 -22.26 3.11 -2.82
C ALA A 107 -23.25 3.45 -3.95
N ALA A 108 -23.87 4.64 -3.95
CA ALA A 108 -24.70 5.13 -5.04
C ALA A 108 -23.89 5.94 -6.07
N GLY A 109 -22.56 6.03 -5.93
CA GLY A 109 -21.70 6.82 -6.79
C GLY A 109 -21.81 8.33 -6.53
N THR A 110 -22.34 8.75 -5.38
CA THR A 110 -22.53 10.16 -5.04
C THR A 110 -21.39 10.67 -4.15
N PRO A 111 -20.66 11.72 -4.54
CA PRO A 111 -19.67 12.36 -3.66
C PRO A 111 -20.30 12.90 -2.38
N ARG A 112 -19.60 12.77 -1.26
CA ARG A 112 -20.04 13.20 0.07
C ARG A 112 -18.91 13.92 0.79
N ALA A 113 -19.26 14.86 1.66
CA ALA A 113 -18.30 15.76 2.30
C ALA A 113 -17.29 15.03 3.22
N SER A 114 -17.72 14.00 3.93
CA SER A 114 -16.83 13.14 4.72
C SER A 114 -17.61 11.94 5.25
N VAL A 115 -16.88 10.89 5.63
CA VAL A 115 -17.42 9.75 6.36
C VAL A 115 -16.35 9.23 7.30
N THR A 116 -16.77 8.61 8.40
CA THR A 116 -15.89 7.75 9.20
C THR A 116 -16.01 6.34 8.67
N PRO A 117 -14.93 5.77 8.10
CA PRO A 117 -14.94 4.38 7.61
C PRO A 117 -15.29 3.42 8.74
N PRO A 118 -16.07 2.35 8.47
CA PRO A 118 -16.30 1.27 9.43
C PRO A 118 -14.99 0.59 9.84
N ALA A 119 -14.96 0.00 11.04
CA ALA A 119 -13.78 -0.71 11.53
C ALA A 119 -13.38 -1.92 10.65
N GLU A 120 -14.36 -2.53 9.98
CA GLU A 120 -14.13 -3.61 9.01
C GLU A 120 -14.21 -3.05 7.59
N THR A 121 -13.12 -2.45 7.15
CA THR A 121 -12.96 -1.88 5.80
C THR A 121 -11.76 -2.51 5.12
N ARG A 122 -11.89 -2.80 3.81
CA ARG A 122 -10.73 -3.23 3.01
C ARG A 122 -9.93 -2.00 2.63
N SER A 123 -8.61 -2.06 2.77
CA SER A 123 -7.75 -0.93 2.48
C SER A 123 -6.56 -1.33 1.61
N ALA A 124 -6.13 -0.42 0.75
CA ALA A 124 -4.92 -0.54 -0.04
C ALA A 124 -4.16 0.79 0.04
N SER A 125 -2.83 0.76 -0.01
CA SER A 125 -2.03 1.99 0.02
C SER A 125 -0.80 1.90 -0.87
N ARG A 126 -0.37 3.05 -1.40
CA ARG A 126 0.82 3.18 -2.25
C ARG A 126 1.62 4.42 -1.85
N PRO A 127 2.96 4.36 -1.86
CA PRO A 127 3.78 5.57 -1.73
C PRO A 127 3.62 6.46 -2.96
N ILE A 128 3.50 7.76 -2.75
CA ILE A 128 3.33 8.77 -3.80
C ILE A 128 4.24 9.97 -3.54
N GLY A 129 4.65 10.68 -4.59
CA GLY A 129 5.19 12.04 -4.42
C GLY A 129 4.06 13.03 -4.17
N VAL A 130 4.24 13.98 -3.27
CA VAL A 130 3.26 15.04 -3.00
C VAL A 130 3.95 16.39 -3.15
N GLN A 131 3.39 17.26 -3.97
CA GLN A 131 3.77 18.66 -4.06
C GLN A 131 2.66 19.49 -3.39
N LEU A 132 3.05 20.24 -2.35
CA LEU A 132 2.12 21.08 -1.58
C LEU A 132 1.99 22.45 -2.24
N GLU A 133 0.81 23.07 -2.12
CA GLU A 133 0.53 24.40 -2.70
C GLU A 133 1.44 25.48 -2.09
N ASP A 134 1.72 25.38 -0.78
CA ASP A 134 2.50 26.37 -0.02
C ASP A 134 4.02 26.24 -0.20
N VAL A 135 4.48 25.30 -1.03
CA VAL A 135 5.91 24.97 -1.22
C VAL A 135 6.32 25.24 -2.69
N PRO A 136 7.56 25.70 -2.97
CA PRO A 136 8.00 25.96 -4.34
C PRO A 136 7.84 24.75 -5.27
N ALA A 137 7.41 25.01 -6.51
CA ALA A 137 7.27 23.96 -7.52
C ALA A 137 8.57 23.16 -7.72
N GLY A 138 8.45 21.84 -7.71
CA GLY A 138 9.58 20.90 -7.78
C GLY A 138 10.15 20.44 -6.44
N ASP A 139 9.66 20.97 -5.32
CA ASP A 139 9.93 20.41 -3.99
C ASP A 139 8.87 19.33 -3.66
N VAL A 140 9.25 18.08 -3.87
CA VAL A 140 8.35 16.91 -3.73
C VAL A 140 8.62 16.20 -2.42
N ARG A 141 7.59 16.08 -1.59
CA ARG A 141 7.61 15.34 -0.34
C ARG A 141 7.16 13.89 -0.53
N GLY A 142 7.66 13.03 0.33
CA GLY A 142 7.17 11.65 0.40
C GLY A 142 5.78 11.62 1.03
N GLY A 143 4.83 11.01 0.34
CA GLY A 143 3.48 10.82 0.82
C GLY A 143 2.94 9.42 0.59
N ARG A 144 1.66 9.25 0.91
CA ARG A 144 0.93 8.00 0.78
C ARG A 144 -0.46 8.25 0.25
N LEU A 145 -0.83 7.54 -0.81
CA LEU A 145 -2.20 7.39 -1.27
C LEU A 145 -2.78 6.16 -0.59
N ARG A 146 -3.88 6.33 0.12
CA ARG A 146 -4.65 5.26 0.78
C ARG A 146 -6.04 5.22 0.16
N VAL A 147 -6.52 4.00 -0.08
CA VAL A 147 -7.87 3.71 -0.52
C VAL A 147 -8.50 2.79 0.49
N GLU A 148 -9.75 3.08 0.80
CA GLU A 148 -10.59 2.30 1.69
C GLU A 148 -11.92 2.01 1.01
N VAL A 149 -12.32 0.74 1.02
CA VAL A 149 -13.50 0.24 0.31
C VAL A 149 -14.30 -0.67 1.22
N TRP A 150 -15.59 -0.39 1.34
CA TRP A 150 -16.53 -1.25 2.09
C TRP A 150 -17.87 -1.36 1.38
N SER A 151 -18.54 -2.50 1.56
CA SER A 151 -19.89 -2.71 1.06
C SER A 151 -20.89 -1.85 1.84
N ARG A 152 -22.02 -1.54 1.21
CA ARG A 152 -23.17 -0.90 1.85
C ARG A 152 -23.75 -1.71 3.01
#